data_AF-A0A842NEP5-F1
#
_entry.id   AF-A0A842NEP5-F1
#
_cell.length_a   1.000
_cell.length_b   1.000
_cell.length_c   1.000
_cell.angle_alpha   90.00
_cell.angle_beta   90.00
_cell.angle_gamma   90.00
#
_symmetry.space_group_name_H-M   'P 1'
#
loop_
_entity.id
_entity.type
_entity.pdbx_description
1 polymer ?
#
loop_
_entity_poly.entity_id
_entity_poly.type
_entity_poly.pdbx_seq_one_letter_code
_entity_poly.pdbx_strand_id
1 'polypeptide(L)'
;MISMNINKYEIQITRHAFIRSMQRGISPDIVETTLRSGKLKRFGKNNLRFHKEYKKFKVVCIGQIKGDVIKILTIIKNEKE
;
A
#
# COMPACT_ATOMS: atom_id res chain seq x y z
N MET A 1 8.70 -12.24 0.76
CA MET A 1 8.16 -11.03 1.40
C MET A 1 8.99 -9.86 0.90
N ILE A 2 8.40 -8.71 0.64
CA ILE A 2 9.13 -7.47 0.35
C ILE A 2 9.01 -6.60 1.60
N SER A 3 10.16 -6.22 2.17
CA SER A 3 10.29 -5.42 3.38
C SER A 3 10.82 -4.02 3.05
N MET A 4 10.19 -2.97 3.58
CA MET A 4 10.57 -1.58 3.31
C MET A 4 10.39 -0.71 4.56
N ASN A 5 11.31 0.23 4.82
CA ASN A 5 11.32 1.01 6.06
C ASN A 5 10.74 2.41 5.85
N ILE A 6 9.68 2.78 6.58
CA ILE A 6 9.10 4.14 6.55
C ILE A 6 9.09 4.68 7.99
N ASN A 7 10.18 5.35 8.36
CA ASN A 7 10.42 6.22 9.53
C ASN A 7 10.06 5.72 10.95
N LYS A 8 9.48 4.52 11.13
CA LYS A 8 9.28 3.82 12.42
C LYS A 8 8.76 2.39 12.29
N TYR A 9 8.25 2.00 11.12
CA TYR A 9 7.63 0.70 10.90
C TYR A 9 8.26 -0.04 9.73
N GLU A 10 8.45 -1.35 9.91
CA GLU A 10 8.76 -2.27 8.82
C GLU A 10 7.47 -2.53 8.02
N ILE A 11 7.49 -2.28 6.72
CA ILE A 11 6.35 -2.57 5.85
C ILE A 11 6.54 -3.94 5.23
N GLN A 12 5.59 -4.83 5.46
CA GLN A 12 5.57 -6.16 4.84
C GLN A 12 4.39 -6.29 3.89
N ILE A 13 4.68 -6.55 2.62
CA ILE A 13 3.63 -6.83 1.63
C ILE A 13 3.36 -8.33 1.58
N THR A 14 2.09 -8.72 1.76
CA THR A 14 1.70 -10.12 1.62
C THR A 14 1.86 -10.58 0.17
N ARG A 15 2.30 -11.84 -0.02
CA ARG A 15 2.43 -12.44 -1.36
C ARG A 15 1.14 -12.33 -2.16
N HIS A 16 -0.01 -12.55 -1.51
CA HIS A 16 -1.32 -12.41 -2.14
C HIS A 16 -1.57 -10.99 -2.65
N ALA A 17 -1.36 -9.96 -1.81
CA ALA A 17 -1.54 -8.57 -2.21
C ALA A 17 -0.63 -8.18 -3.37
N PHE A 18 0.63 -8.62 -3.35
CA PHE A 18 1.61 -8.36 -4.40
C PHE A 18 1.21 -8.99 -5.74
N ILE A 19 0.85 -10.27 -5.75
CA ILE A 19 0.40 -10.95 -6.98
C ILE A 19 -0.86 -10.24 -7.54
N ARG A 20 -1.81 -9.89 -6.66
CA ARG A 20 -3.03 -9.18 -7.05
C ARG A 20 -2.75 -7.77 -7.60
N SER A 21 -1.75 -7.06 -7.09
CA SER A 21 -1.41 -5.73 -7.61
C SER A 21 -0.84 -5.82 -9.01
N MET A 22 0.04 -6.81 -9.26
CA MET A 22 0.60 -7.06 -10.59
C MET A 22 -0.49 -7.42 -11.60
N GLN A 23 -1.45 -8.27 -11.23
CA GLN A 23 -2.62 -8.59 -12.07
C GLN A 23 -3.48 -7.36 -12.40
N ARG A 24 -3.44 -6.30 -11.58
CA ARG A 24 -4.15 -5.04 -11.80
C ARG A 24 -3.32 -4.00 -12.56
N GLY A 25 -2.15 -4.38 -13.07
CA GLY A 25 -1.23 -3.48 -13.77
C GLY A 25 -0.55 -2.45 -12.87
N ILE A 26 -0.48 -2.72 -11.56
CA ILE A 26 0.22 -1.87 -10.60
C ILE A 26 1.65 -2.42 -10.45
N SER A 27 2.63 -1.70 -10.98
CA SER A 27 4.03 -2.10 -10.86
C SER A 27 4.54 -1.99 -9.42
N PRO A 28 5.60 -2.73 -9.06
CA PRO A 28 6.22 -2.63 -7.74
C PRO A 28 6.67 -1.19 -7.41
N ASP A 29 7.19 -0.46 -8.39
CA ASP A 29 7.62 0.94 -8.22
C ASP A 29 6.47 1.87 -7.82
N ILE A 30 5.29 1.66 -8.40
CA ILE A 30 4.08 2.41 -8.06
C ILE A 30 3.66 2.10 -6.63
N VAL A 31 3.76 0.84 -6.19
CA VAL A 31 3.45 0.44 -4.81
C VAL A 31 4.43 1.09 -3.84
N GLU A 32 5.73 0.98 -4.10
CA GLU A 32 6.78 1.60 -3.29
C GLU A 32 6.58 3.12 -3.20
N THR A 33 6.36 3.78 -4.34
CA THR A 33 6.11 5.21 -4.40
C THR A 33 4.87 5.60 -3.59
N THR A 34 3.81 4.79 -3.65
CA THR A 34 2.57 5.02 -2.89
C THR A 34 2.78 4.86 -1.40
N LEU A 35 3.59 3.89 -0.97
CA LEU A 35 3.92 3.69 0.44
C LEU A 35 4.82 4.82 0.96
N ARG A 36 5.86 5.22 0.22
CA ARG A 36 6.83 6.27 0.62
C ARG A 36 6.25 7.68 0.64
N SER A 37 5.50 8.04 -0.39
CA SER A 37 5.09 9.44 -0.64
C SER A 37 3.58 9.65 -0.72
N GLY A 38 2.80 8.57 -0.59
CA GLY A 38 1.35 8.67 -0.56
C GLY A 38 0.82 9.28 0.74
N LYS A 39 -0.42 9.73 0.70
CA LYS A 39 -1.13 10.20 1.89
C LYS A 39 -1.50 9.01 2.76
N LEU A 40 -1.09 9.05 4.03
CA LEU A 40 -1.45 8.07 5.04
C LEU A 40 -2.70 8.53 5.80
N LYS A 41 -3.72 7.69 5.85
CA LYS A 41 -4.92 7.90 6.68
C LYS A 41 -5.12 6.69 7.60
N ARG A 42 -5.22 6.94 8.90
CA ARG A 42 -5.62 5.92 9.89
C ARG A 42 -7.13 5.73 9.82
N PHE A 43 -7.59 4.49 9.91
CA PHE A 43 -9.01 4.18 10.02
C PHE A 43 -9.23 2.93 10.89
N GLY A 44 -10.27 2.95 11.72
CA GLY A 44 -10.43 1.93 12.76
C GLY A 44 -9.27 1.95 13.77
N LYS A 45 -9.15 0.88 14.57
CA LYS A 45 -8.17 0.80 15.66
C LYS A 45 -6.73 0.61 15.16
N ASN A 46 -6.54 -0.31 14.21
CA ASN A 46 -5.21 -0.75 13.76
C ASN A 46 -5.03 -0.70 12.24
N ASN A 47 -5.95 -0.10 11.47
CA ASN A 47 -5.85 -0.10 10.01
C ASN A 47 -5.33 1.23 9.45
N LEU A 48 -4.60 1.10 8.36
CA LEU A 48 -3.94 2.17 7.64
C LEU A 48 -4.34 2.13 6.17
N ARG A 49 -4.60 3.30 5.60
CA ARG A 49 -4.82 3.48 4.17
C ARG A 49 -3.75 4.41 3.65
N PHE A 50 -2.84 3.88 2.84
CA PHE A 50 -1.96 4.66 1.99
C PHE A 50 -2.67 4.89 0.67
N HIS A 51 -2.69 6.11 0.18
CA HIS A 51 -3.20 6.37 -1.15
C HIS A 51 -2.39 7.43 -1.87
N LYS A 52 -2.20 7.22 -3.17
CA LYS A 52 -1.57 8.21 -4.04
C LYS A 52 -2.38 8.33 -5.32
N GLU A 53 -2.55 9.56 -5.75
CA GLU A 53 -3.23 9.88 -6.99
C GLU A 53 -2.21 10.04 -8.09
N TYR A 54 -2.46 9.33 -9.19
CA TYR A 54 -1.73 9.44 -10.45
C TYR A 54 -2.65 10.12 -11.46
N LYS A 55 -2.08 10.46 -12.63
CA LYS A 55 -2.81 11.21 -13.67
C LYS A 55 -4.11 10.50 -14.11
N LYS A 56 -4.09 9.18 -14.27
CA LYS A 56 -5.21 8.37 -14.80
C LYS A 56 -5.92 7.49 -13.75
N PHE A 57 -5.28 7.26 -12.61
CA PHE A 57 -5.78 6.32 -11.60
C PHE A 57 -5.29 6.71 -10.21
N LYS A 58 -5.89 6.10 -9.20
CA LYS A 58 -5.52 6.22 -7.80
C LYS A 58 -5.13 4.84 -7.29
N VAL A 59 -4.00 4.76 -6.59
CA VAL A 59 -3.58 3.52 -5.92
C VAL A 59 -3.87 3.65 -4.44
N VAL A 60 -4.46 2.60 -3.89
CA VAL A 60 -4.80 2.50 -2.48
C VAL A 60 -4.22 1.22 -1.91
N CYS A 61 -3.30 1.34 -0.95
CA CYS A 61 -2.77 0.23 -0.18
C CYS A 61 -3.42 0.21 1.20
N ILE A 62 -4.03 -0.92 1.55
CA ILE A 62 -4.63 -1.16 2.86
C ILE A 62 -3.66 -1.99 3.69
N GLY A 63 -3.24 -1.42 4.81
CA GLY A 63 -2.34 -2.04 5.77
C GLY A 63 -2.96 -2.19 7.14
N GLN A 64 -2.42 -3.12 7.93
CA GLN A 64 -2.73 -3.29 9.34
C GLN A 64 -1.46 -3.17 10.17
N ILE A 65 -1.49 -2.39 11.24
CA ILE A 65 -0.40 -2.27 12.22
C ILE A 65 -0.42 -3.50 13.13
N LYS A 66 0.73 -4.16 13.26
CA LYS A 66 1.01 -5.23 14.20
C LYS A 66 2.35 -4.98 14.86
N GLY A 67 2.34 -4.36 16.05
CA GLY A 67 3.55 -3.90 16.71
C GLY A 67 4.29 -2.90 15.83
N ASP A 68 5.55 -3.20 15.52
CA ASP A 68 6.42 -2.36 14.68
C ASP A 68 6.34 -2.68 13.18
N VAL A 69 5.38 -3.53 12.78
CA VAL A 69 5.19 -3.94 11.39
C VAL A 69 3.86 -3.44 10.83
N ILE A 70 3.89 -2.88 9.63
CA ILE A 70 2.69 -2.59 8.82
C ILE A 70 2.54 -3.67 7.76
N LYS A 71 1.53 -4.52 7.90
CA LYS A 71 1.24 -5.59 6.95
C LYS A 71 0.27 -5.10 5.88
N ILE A 72 0.72 -5.02 4.62
CA ILE A 72 -0.13 -4.66 3.49
C ILE A 72 -0.93 -5.89 3.03
N LEU A 73 -2.25 -5.80 3.20
CA LEU A 73 -3.21 -6.87 2.93
C LEU A 73 -3.84 -6.74 1.54
N THR A 74 -4.06 -5.51 1.08
CA THR A 74 -4.78 -5.25 -0.17
C THR A 74 -4.18 -4.05 -0.90
N ILE A 75 -4.06 -4.16 -2.22
CA ILE A 75 -3.62 -3.08 -3.10
C ILE A 75 -4.66 -2.94 -4.22
N ILE A 76 -5.24 -1.75 -4.36
CA ILE A 76 -6.36 -1.46 -5.27
C ILE A 76 -5.95 -0.35 -6.22
N LYS A 77 -6.34 -0.50 -7.50
CA LYS A 77 -6.29 0.55 -8.52
C LYS A 77 -7.72 1.02 -8.76
N ASN A 78 -7.98 2.31 -8.57
CA ASN A 78 -9.24 2.95 -8.94
C ASN A 78 -8.96 3.86 -10.13
N GLU A 79 -9.68 3.69 -11.22
CA GLU A 79 -9.55 4.61 -12.37
C GLU A 79 -10.28 5.91 -12.05
N LYS A 80 -9.74 7.03 -12.54
CA LYS A 80 -10.44 8.31 -12.48
C LYS A 80 -11.30 8.37 -13.73
N GLU A 81 -12.62 8.45 -13.55
CA GLU A 81 -13.56 8.82 -14.62
C GLU A 81 -13.26 10.23 -15.14
#